data_AF-A0A522BXM0-F1
#
_entry.id   AF-A0A522BXM0-F1
#
_cell.length_a   1.000
_cell.length_b   1.000
_cell.length_c   1.000
_cell.angle_alpha   90.00
_cell.angle_beta   90.00
_cell.angle_gamma   90.00
#
_symmetry.space_group_name_H-M   'P 1'
#
loop_
_entity.id
_entity.type
_entity.pdbx_description
1 polymer ?
#
loop_
_entity_poly.entity_id
_entity_poly.type
_entity_poly.pdbx_seq_one_letter_code
_entity_poly.pdbx_strand_id
1 'polypeptide(L)'
;MSVVLVSGGIPPVLDTFTVADEPPVAHHIAFTSTPGETAPGTAFATQPVVTVQDSANGTVSATGNVTLSLVADSGTPLGELACTSTTAALSAGVATFAGCKVSKGGRYTLRATFGALTTDSGAFLVTGPAYLAFSGQPGGGLASIGWSNQPQVQVVDGAGATVTGAAQQIGLAI
;
A
#
# COMPACT_ATOMS: atom_id res chain seq x y z
N MET A 1 33.84 15.78 17.22
CA MET A 1 35.27 15.59 16.89
C MET A 1 35.92 16.97 16.94
N SER A 2 36.77 17.24 17.93
CA SER A 2 37.36 18.58 18.14
C SER A 2 38.66 18.71 17.35
N VAL A 3 38.77 19.71 16.50
CA VAL A 3 40.02 20.04 15.79
C VAL A 3 40.79 21.06 16.62
N VAL A 4 42.02 20.75 17.01
CA VAL A 4 42.92 21.68 17.71
C VAL A 4 43.95 22.20 16.70
N LEU A 5 43.96 23.50 16.45
CA LEU A 5 45.05 24.16 15.72
C LEU A 5 46.20 24.41 16.71
N VAL A 6 47.34 23.76 16.50
CA VAL A 6 48.57 24.02 17.27
C VAL A 6 49.49 24.86 16.38
N SER A 7 49.57 26.17 16.61
CA SER A 7 50.62 26.99 16.02
C SER A 7 51.71 27.23 17.06
N GLY A 8 52.96 26.98 16.68
CA GLY A 8 54.11 27.09 17.58
C GLY A 8 54.24 28.50 18.16
N GLY A 9 54.06 28.64 19.48
CA GLY A 9 54.43 29.82 20.26
C GLY A 9 53.31 30.70 20.80
N ILE A 10 52.03 30.42 20.49
CA ILE A 10 50.87 31.18 21.01
C ILE A 10 50.06 30.25 21.94
N PRO A 11 49.64 30.69 23.14
CA PRO A 11 48.81 29.85 24.00
C PRO A 11 47.54 29.43 23.23
N PRO A 12 47.18 28.13 23.20
CA PRO A 12 46.04 27.67 22.42
C PRO A 12 44.76 28.28 23.01
N VAL A 13 44.08 29.11 22.22
CA VAL A 13 42.69 29.46 22.49
C VAL A 13 41.87 28.22 22.12
N LEU A 14 41.24 27.61 23.12
CA LEU A 14 40.29 26.51 22.90
C LEU A 14 39.02 27.09 22.27
N ASP A 15 39.03 27.27 20.96
CA ASP A 15 37.81 27.49 20.19
C ASP A 15 37.16 26.13 19.94
N THR A 16 36.16 25.78 20.76
CA THR A 16 35.33 24.62 20.47
C THR A 16 34.47 24.92 19.25
N PHE A 17 34.86 24.40 18.08
CA PHE A 17 33.99 24.38 16.91
C PHE A 17 32.95 23.26 17.09
N THR A 18 31.73 23.63 17.49
CA THR A 18 30.60 22.70 17.45
C THR A 18 30.10 22.62 16.00
N VAL A 19 30.33 21.49 15.34
CA VAL A 19 29.51 21.12 14.17
C VAL A 19 28.12 20.80 14.73
N ALA A 20 27.18 21.73 14.59
CA ALA A 20 25.78 21.40 14.81
C ALA A 20 25.40 20.36 13.74
N ASP A 21 24.86 19.23 14.16
CA ASP A 21 24.24 18.28 13.23
C ASP A 21 23.14 19.04 12.49
N GLU A 22 23.14 18.98 11.16
CA GLU A 22 22.10 19.63 10.36
C GLU A 22 20.74 19.06 10.79
N PRO A 23 19.70 19.88 11.02
CA PRO A 23 18.39 19.36 11.37
C PRO A 23 17.93 18.36 10.31
N PRO A 24 17.38 17.20 10.71
CA PRO A 24 17.07 16.14 9.76
C PRO A 24 16.01 16.63 8.76
N VAL A 25 16.32 16.51 7.48
CA VAL A 25 15.50 17.02 6.37
C VAL A 25 14.67 15.89 5.79
N ALA A 26 13.39 16.16 5.48
CA ALA A 26 12.51 15.20 4.85
C ALA A 26 13.05 14.76 3.49
N HIS A 27 13.29 13.45 3.34
CA HIS A 27 13.85 12.84 2.13
C HIS A 27 12.85 11.88 1.46
N HIS A 28 12.14 11.08 2.24
CA HIS A 28 11.11 10.15 1.75
C HIS A 28 9.99 9.95 2.76
N ILE A 29 8.94 9.24 2.33
CA ILE A 29 7.88 8.73 3.21
C ILE A 29 7.93 7.20 3.23
N ALA A 30 7.59 6.62 4.38
CA ALA A 30 7.57 5.17 4.56
C ALA A 30 6.35 4.72 5.35
N PHE A 31 5.83 3.54 5.05
CA PHE A 31 4.86 2.88 5.92
C PHE A 31 5.60 2.25 7.11
N THR A 32 5.27 2.69 8.32
CA THR A 32 5.78 2.08 9.58
C THR A 32 4.81 1.08 10.18
N SER A 33 3.57 1.09 9.69
CA SER A 33 2.55 0.09 9.96
C SER A 33 1.80 -0.18 8.66
N THR A 34 1.76 -1.43 8.24
CA THR A 34 1.08 -1.87 7.02
C THR A 34 -0.16 -2.70 7.37
N PRO A 35 -1.23 -2.60 6.58
CA PRO A 35 -2.39 -3.48 6.75
C PRO A 35 -2.00 -4.94 6.52
N GLY A 36 -2.63 -5.83 7.28
CA GLY A 36 -2.54 -7.28 7.08
C GLY A 36 -3.70 -7.80 6.22
N GLU A 37 -3.82 -9.13 6.19
CA GLU A 37 -4.95 -9.79 5.55
C GLU A 37 -6.28 -9.41 6.21
N THR A 38 -7.32 -9.25 5.39
CA THR A 38 -8.67 -8.91 5.88
C THR A 38 -9.77 -9.51 4.99
N ALA A 39 -10.99 -9.56 5.50
CA ALA A 39 -12.17 -9.87 4.69
C ALA A 39 -12.71 -8.60 4.01
N PRO A 40 -13.38 -8.71 2.84
CA PRO A 40 -14.03 -7.57 2.20
C PRO A 40 -14.98 -6.83 3.15
N GLY A 41 -14.95 -5.50 3.12
CA GLY A 41 -15.78 -4.63 3.95
C GLY A 41 -15.40 -4.59 5.43
N THR A 42 -14.39 -5.36 5.85
CA THR A 42 -13.90 -5.40 7.23
C THR A 42 -12.70 -4.47 7.40
N ALA A 43 -12.69 -3.71 8.49
CA ALA A 43 -11.57 -2.83 8.82
C ALA A 43 -10.30 -3.64 9.10
N PHE A 44 -9.15 -3.14 8.66
CA PHE A 44 -7.86 -3.77 8.95
C PHE A 44 -7.64 -3.85 10.48
N ALA A 45 -7.16 -5.00 10.95
CA ALA A 45 -6.78 -5.16 12.36
C ALA A 45 -5.62 -4.22 12.73
N THR A 46 -4.63 -4.13 11.84
CA THR A 46 -3.52 -3.18 11.92
C THR A 46 -3.78 -2.03 10.96
N GLN A 47 -3.96 -0.82 11.48
CA GLN A 47 -4.23 0.35 10.66
C GLN A 47 -2.93 0.93 10.06
N PRO A 48 -2.98 1.50 8.83
CA PRO A 48 -1.80 2.02 8.18
C PRO A 48 -1.28 3.29 8.86
N VAL A 49 0.05 3.37 8.98
CA VAL A 49 0.76 4.55 9.48
C VAL A 49 1.89 4.90 8.53
N VAL A 50 1.96 6.17 8.15
CA VAL A 50 2.98 6.70 7.24
C VAL A 50 3.82 7.73 7.98
N THR A 51 5.14 7.62 7.89
CA THR A 51 6.08 8.56 8.50
C THR A 51 6.93 9.25 7.45
N VAL A 52 7.16 10.55 7.63
CA VAL A 52 8.17 11.30 6.90
C VAL A 52 9.53 11.01 7.52
N GLN A 53 10.49 10.62 6.68
CA GLN A 53 11.82 10.21 7.12
C GLN A 53 12.93 10.97 6.40
N ASP A 54 14.06 11.10 7.07
CA ASP A 54 15.33 11.55 6.47
C ASP A 54 16.03 10.39 5.73
N SER A 55 17.16 10.69 5.08
CA SER A 55 17.95 9.71 4.34
C SER A 55 18.56 8.59 5.20
N ALA A 56 18.59 8.75 6.52
CA ALA A 56 19.02 7.76 7.50
C ALA A 56 17.84 7.02 8.16
N ASN A 57 16.63 7.18 7.61
CA ASN A 57 15.38 6.56 8.10
C ASN A 57 14.92 7.08 9.49
N GLY A 58 15.48 8.20 9.95
CA GLY A 58 15.02 8.92 11.13
C GLY A 58 13.69 9.64 10.86
N THR A 59 12.81 9.74 11.85
CA THR A 59 11.52 10.46 11.69
C THR A 59 11.76 11.96 11.69
N VAL A 60 11.25 12.65 10.66
CA VAL A 60 11.37 14.10 10.50
C VAL A 60 10.05 14.76 10.81
N SER A 61 10.07 15.76 11.69
CA SER A 61 8.88 16.55 12.00
C SER A 61 8.45 17.36 10.76
N ALA A 62 7.25 17.08 10.26
CA ALA A 62 6.69 17.71 9.08
C ALA A 62 5.20 18.00 9.28
N THR A 63 4.70 19.00 8.54
CA THR A 63 3.29 19.40 8.51
C THR A 63 2.72 19.22 7.11
N GLY A 64 1.40 19.06 7.02
CA GLY A 64 0.68 18.83 5.77
C GLY A 64 -0.13 17.55 5.81
N ASN A 65 -0.53 17.05 4.64
CA ASN A 65 -1.50 15.98 4.51
C ASN A 65 -0.95 14.83 3.67
N VAL A 66 -1.09 13.60 4.18
CA VAL A 66 -0.81 12.37 3.44
C VAL A 66 -2.14 11.81 2.93
N THR A 67 -2.20 11.50 1.64
CA THR A 67 -3.37 10.84 1.03
C THR A 67 -3.05 9.38 0.73
N LEU A 68 -3.99 8.49 1.06
CA LEU A 68 -3.94 7.07 0.68
C LEU A 68 -4.81 6.79 -0.53
N SER A 69 -4.30 5.96 -1.43
CA SER A 69 -5.05 5.33 -2.51
C SER A 69 -4.78 3.82 -2.55
N LEU A 70 -5.72 3.09 -3.16
CA LEU A 70 -5.61 1.65 -3.37
C LEU A 70 -5.02 1.38 -4.75
N VAL A 71 -4.02 0.51 -4.79
CA VAL A 71 -3.43 0.00 -6.01
C VAL A 71 -3.65 -1.51 -6.03
N ALA A 72 -4.07 -2.05 -7.17
CA ALA A 72 -4.19 -3.49 -7.37
C ALA A 72 -2.90 -4.01 -8.01
N ASP A 73 -2.47 -5.21 -7.60
CA ASP A 73 -1.27 -5.84 -8.16
C ASP A 73 -1.43 -6.13 -9.66
N SER A 74 -2.68 -6.31 -10.13
CA SER A 74 -3.00 -6.51 -11.54
C SER A 74 -4.28 -5.77 -11.94
N GLY A 75 -4.19 -4.95 -12.99
CA GLY A 75 -5.34 -4.26 -13.57
C GLY A 75 -5.90 -3.15 -12.68
N THR A 76 -7.18 -2.82 -12.89
CA THR A 76 -7.89 -1.82 -12.10
C THR A 76 -8.34 -2.42 -10.76
N PRO A 77 -8.20 -1.71 -9.64
CA PRO A 77 -8.74 -2.17 -8.36
C PRO A 77 -10.23 -2.43 -8.47
N LEU A 78 -10.63 -3.67 -8.17
CA LEU A 78 -12.03 -4.06 -8.13
C LEU A 78 -12.72 -3.61 -6.84
N GLY A 79 -11.93 -3.36 -5.79
CA GLY A 79 -12.38 -2.84 -4.51
C GLY A 79 -12.08 -1.35 -4.37
N GLU A 80 -12.82 -0.71 -3.49
CA GLU A 80 -12.62 0.67 -3.08
C GLU A 80 -12.01 0.70 -1.68
N LEU A 81 -10.99 1.55 -1.49
CA LEU A 81 -10.47 1.86 -0.16
C LEU A 81 -11.37 2.89 0.50
N ALA A 82 -11.86 2.54 1.68
CA ALA A 82 -12.58 3.45 2.56
C ALA A 82 -11.88 3.51 3.91
N CYS A 83 -11.58 4.69 4.40
CA CYS A 83 -11.07 4.95 5.74
C CYS A 83 -11.99 5.98 6.43
N THR A 84 -11.83 6.21 7.73
CA THR A 84 -12.47 7.36 8.40
C THR A 84 -12.10 8.67 7.70
N SER A 85 -10.84 8.79 7.28
CA SER A 85 -10.39 9.77 6.30
C SER A 85 -9.29 9.14 5.46
N THR A 86 -9.37 9.24 4.13
CA THR A 86 -8.28 8.84 3.23
C THR A 86 -7.17 9.88 3.13
N THR A 87 -7.38 11.06 3.73
CA THR A 87 -6.37 12.11 3.88
C THR A 87 -6.13 12.38 5.36
N ALA A 88 -4.94 12.07 5.86
CA ALA A 88 -4.57 12.30 7.25
C ALA A 88 -3.57 13.46 7.36
N ALA A 89 -3.74 14.31 8.37
CA ALA A 89 -2.75 15.33 8.69
C ALA A 89 -1.55 14.70 9.40
N LEU A 90 -0.34 15.19 9.10
CA LEU A 90 0.86 14.83 9.81
C LEU A 90 0.87 15.47 11.20
N SER A 91 1.21 14.69 12.22
CA SER A 91 1.54 15.17 13.56
C SER A 91 2.95 14.70 13.90
N ALA A 92 3.87 15.65 14.07
CA ALA A 92 5.31 15.39 14.24
C ALA A 92 5.91 14.44 13.16
N GLY A 93 5.48 14.59 11.90
CA GLY A 93 5.94 13.74 10.79
C GLY A 93 5.25 12.38 10.66
N VAL A 94 4.23 12.10 11.47
CA VAL A 94 3.49 10.83 11.45
C VAL A 94 2.03 11.07 11.04
N ALA A 95 1.57 10.34 10.02
CA ALA A 95 0.20 10.32 9.56
C ALA A 95 -0.43 8.97 9.91
N THR A 96 -1.42 8.98 10.80
CA THR A 96 -2.15 7.79 11.23
C THR A 96 -3.51 7.73 10.55
N PHE A 97 -3.82 6.59 9.95
CA PHE A 97 -5.12 6.34 9.36
C PHE A 97 -5.93 5.42 10.27
N ALA A 98 -7.26 5.48 10.17
CA ALA A 98 -8.16 4.69 11.01
C ALA A 98 -9.37 4.22 10.20
N GLY A 99 -9.95 3.09 10.62
CA GLY A 99 -11.14 2.51 10.00
C GLY A 99 -10.95 2.11 8.54
N CYS A 100 -9.72 1.95 8.08
CA CYS A 100 -9.42 1.59 6.71
C CYS A 100 -9.88 0.16 6.39
N LYS A 101 -10.57 0.00 5.26
CA LYS A 101 -11.15 -1.25 4.75
C LYS A 101 -11.21 -1.23 3.22
N VAL A 102 -11.30 -2.41 2.61
CA VAL A 102 -11.45 -2.58 1.15
C VAL A 102 -12.73 -3.34 0.85
N SER A 103 -13.52 -2.87 -0.13
CA SER A 103 -14.88 -3.40 -0.38
C SER A 103 -14.95 -4.75 -1.12
N LYS A 104 -13.88 -5.17 -1.82
CA LYS A 104 -13.84 -6.40 -2.62
C LYS A 104 -12.56 -7.20 -2.38
N GLY A 105 -12.62 -8.49 -2.71
CA GLY A 105 -11.47 -9.38 -2.63
C GLY A 105 -10.45 -9.11 -3.72
N GLY A 106 -9.20 -9.42 -3.43
CA GLY A 106 -8.08 -9.16 -4.33
C GLY A 106 -6.76 -9.00 -3.58
N ARG A 107 -5.68 -8.85 -4.34
CA ARG A 107 -4.38 -8.46 -3.81
C ARG A 107 -4.13 -6.99 -4.12
N TYR A 108 -3.78 -6.25 -3.09
CA TYR A 108 -3.66 -4.81 -3.15
C TYR A 108 -2.41 -4.31 -2.42
N THR A 109 -2.02 -3.10 -2.78
CA THR A 109 -1.04 -2.26 -2.08
C THR A 109 -1.70 -0.91 -1.78
N LEU A 110 -1.30 -0.28 -0.67
CA LEU A 110 -1.69 1.10 -0.39
C LEU A 110 -0.59 2.02 -0.90
N ARG A 111 -0.96 2.99 -1.71
CA ARG A 111 -0.08 4.09 -2.13
C ARG A 111 -0.32 5.27 -1.21
N ALA A 112 0.72 5.73 -0.54
CA ALA A 112 0.72 7.00 0.17
C ALA A 112 1.37 8.09 -0.67
N THR A 113 0.78 9.29 -0.63
CA THR A 113 1.29 10.47 -1.33
C THR A 113 1.36 11.65 -0.37
N PHE A 114 2.53 12.31 -0.34
CA PHE A 114 2.79 13.53 0.42
C PHE A 114 3.55 14.53 -0.46
N GLY A 115 2.84 15.54 -0.99
CA GLY A 115 3.41 16.44 -1.99
C GLY A 115 3.87 15.67 -3.24
N ALA A 116 5.16 15.72 -3.56
CA ALA A 116 5.77 14.95 -4.64
C ALA A 116 6.29 13.56 -4.20
N LEU A 117 6.32 13.27 -2.90
CA LEU A 117 6.80 12.00 -2.36
C LEU A 117 5.68 10.96 -2.44
N THR A 118 6.04 9.75 -2.87
CA THR A 118 5.14 8.61 -2.94
C THR A 118 5.81 7.37 -2.40
N THR A 119 5.04 6.47 -1.79
CA THR A 119 5.54 5.17 -1.33
C THR A 119 4.40 4.15 -1.32
N ASP A 120 4.75 2.87 -1.43
CA ASP A 120 3.80 1.76 -1.36
C ASP A 120 3.95 1.00 -0.05
N SER A 121 2.84 0.48 0.45
CA SER A 121 2.87 -0.51 1.52
C SER A 121 3.36 -1.86 0.98
N GLY A 122 3.63 -2.80 1.89
CA GLY A 122 3.63 -4.21 1.53
C GLY A 122 2.29 -4.62 0.90
N ALA A 123 2.33 -5.61 0.00
CA ALA A 123 1.11 -6.20 -0.55
C ALA A 123 0.34 -6.93 0.53
N PHE A 124 -0.99 -6.83 0.49
CA PHE A 124 -1.90 -7.52 1.40
C PHE A 124 -3.05 -8.17 0.64
N LEU A 125 -3.60 -9.23 1.23
CA LEU A 125 -4.69 -10.00 0.65
C LEU A 125 -6.03 -9.60 1.28
N VAL A 126 -7.03 -9.39 0.43
CA VAL A 126 -8.44 -9.34 0.82
C VAL A 126 -9.10 -10.63 0.38
N THR A 127 -9.53 -11.46 1.33
CA THR A 127 -9.86 -12.90 1.14
C THR A 127 -11.17 -13.18 0.39
N GLY A 128 -11.80 -12.18 -0.22
CA GLY A 128 -13.03 -12.35 -0.98
C GLY A 128 -12.81 -12.75 -2.44
N PRO A 129 -13.91 -12.94 -3.19
CA PRO A 129 -13.88 -13.04 -4.65
C PRO A 129 -13.12 -11.87 -5.27
N ALA A 130 -12.20 -12.18 -6.16
CA ALA A 130 -11.39 -11.20 -6.90
C ALA A 130 -11.69 -11.25 -8.39
N TYR A 131 -11.65 -12.41 -9.04
CA TYR A 131 -11.85 -12.48 -10.50
C TYR A 131 -12.59 -13.74 -10.93
N LEU A 132 -13.02 -13.75 -12.19
CA LEU A 132 -13.57 -14.92 -12.86
C LEU A 132 -12.48 -15.54 -13.74
N ALA A 133 -12.40 -16.86 -13.74
CA ALA A 133 -11.50 -17.60 -14.62
C ALA A 133 -12.27 -18.73 -15.31
N PHE A 134 -11.95 -19.01 -16.57
CA PHE A 134 -12.44 -20.22 -17.22
C PHE A 134 -11.70 -21.44 -16.65
N SER A 135 -12.44 -22.42 -16.16
CA SER A 135 -11.93 -23.74 -15.79
C SER A 135 -12.13 -24.77 -16.91
N GLY A 136 -12.95 -24.45 -17.92
CA GLY A 136 -13.15 -25.26 -19.11
C GLY A 136 -13.56 -24.38 -20.28
N GLN A 137 -12.89 -24.53 -21.42
CA GLN A 137 -13.23 -23.80 -22.64
C GLN A 137 -14.37 -24.50 -23.40
N PRO A 138 -15.24 -23.72 -24.09
CA PRO A 138 -16.22 -24.30 -24.98
C PRO A 138 -15.50 -25.02 -26.13
N GLY A 139 -15.98 -26.20 -26.50
CA GLY A 139 -15.29 -27.02 -27.48
C GLY A 139 -16.19 -28.04 -28.16
N GLY A 140 -15.90 -28.30 -29.43
CA GLY A 140 -16.72 -29.12 -30.31
C GLY A 140 -18.04 -28.42 -30.67
N GLY A 141 -18.47 -28.55 -31.91
CA GLY A 141 -19.69 -27.93 -32.41
C GLY A 141 -19.57 -27.62 -33.90
N LEU A 142 -20.52 -28.11 -34.69
CA LEU A 142 -20.75 -27.64 -36.06
C LEU A 142 -21.67 -26.42 -36.02
N ALA A 143 -21.74 -25.66 -37.11
CA ALA A 143 -22.67 -24.53 -37.21
C ALA A 143 -24.10 -24.98 -36.86
N SER A 144 -24.78 -24.19 -36.03
CA SER A 144 -26.15 -24.46 -35.53
C SER A 144 -26.31 -25.72 -34.65
N ILE A 145 -25.21 -26.31 -34.17
CA ILE A 145 -25.22 -27.37 -33.15
C ILE A 145 -24.53 -26.86 -31.89
N GLY A 146 -25.14 -27.10 -30.73
CA GLY A 146 -24.60 -26.69 -29.43
C GLY A 146 -23.25 -27.34 -29.11
N TRP A 147 -22.46 -26.68 -28.26
CA TRP A 147 -21.14 -27.20 -27.90
C TRP A 147 -21.21 -28.53 -27.15
N SER A 148 -20.33 -29.47 -27.49
CA SER A 148 -20.22 -30.75 -26.76
C SER A 148 -19.51 -30.57 -25.41
N ASN A 149 -18.52 -29.67 -25.35
CA ASN A 149 -17.93 -29.18 -24.13
C ASN A 149 -18.51 -27.80 -23.82
N GLN A 150 -19.23 -27.71 -22.72
CA GLN A 150 -19.79 -26.45 -22.26
C GLN A 150 -18.70 -25.62 -21.54
N PRO A 151 -18.74 -24.28 -21.66
CA PRO A 151 -17.82 -23.41 -20.94
C PRO A 151 -18.06 -23.54 -19.43
N GLN A 152 -16.97 -23.63 -18.67
CA GLN A 152 -17.03 -23.59 -17.21
C GLN A 152 -16.26 -22.38 -16.70
N VAL A 153 -16.89 -21.62 -15.81
CA VAL A 153 -16.31 -20.44 -15.15
C VAL A 153 -16.28 -20.70 -13.66
N GLN A 154 -15.16 -20.35 -13.04
CA GLN A 154 -14.98 -20.38 -11.60
C GLN A 154 -14.73 -18.97 -11.06
N VAL A 155 -15.22 -18.72 -9.86
CA VAL A 155 -14.89 -17.53 -9.07
C VAL A 155 -13.59 -17.80 -8.34
N VAL A 156 -12.64 -16.88 -8.42
CA VAL A 156 -11.30 -17.01 -7.84
C VAL A 156 -11.04 -15.83 -6.91
N ASP A 157 -10.41 -16.09 -5.77
CA ASP A 157 -10.01 -15.06 -4.81
C ASP A 157 -8.69 -14.36 -5.20
N GLY A 158 -8.26 -13.39 -4.39
CA GLY A 158 -7.00 -12.69 -4.61
C GLY A 158 -5.76 -13.56 -4.50
N ALA A 159 -5.83 -14.70 -3.82
CA ALA A 159 -4.72 -15.64 -3.68
C ALA A 159 -4.63 -16.63 -4.86
N GLY A 160 -5.64 -16.63 -5.74
CA GLY A 160 -5.73 -17.56 -6.86
C GLY A 160 -6.49 -18.85 -6.54
N ALA A 161 -7.12 -18.95 -5.36
CA ALA A 161 -7.91 -20.10 -4.98
C ALA A 161 -9.36 -19.99 -5.45
N THR A 162 -9.95 -21.11 -5.86
CA THR A 162 -11.36 -21.17 -6.27
C THR A 162 -12.28 -20.96 -5.06
N VAL A 163 -13.16 -19.97 -5.14
CA VAL A 163 -14.16 -19.65 -4.13
C VAL A 163 -15.39 -20.55 -4.33
N THR A 164 -15.57 -21.53 -3.45
CA THR A 164 -16.75 -22.42 -3.47
C THR A 164 -17.97 -21.73 -2.84
N GLY A 165 -19.16 -21.91 -3.43
CA GLY A 165 -20.41 -21.39 -2.87
C GLY A 165 -20.79 -19.97 -3.32
N ALA A 166 -20.11 -19.40 -4.32
CA ALA A 166 -20.52 -18.15 -4.94
C ALA A 166 -21.87 -18.35 -5.69
N ALA A 167 -22.92 -17.65 -5.26
CA ALA A 167 -24.27 -17.73 -5.84
C ALA A 167 -24.56 -16.65 -6.89
N GLN A 168 -23.55 -15.86 -7.26
CA GLN A 168 -23.71 -14.75 -8.21
C GLN A 168 -23.99 -15.31 -9.61
N GLN A 169 -24.99 -14.75 -10.29
CA GLN A 169 -25.26 -15.11 -11.68
C GLN A 169 -24.13 -14.60 -12.57
N ILE A 170 -23.53 -15.50 -13.34
CA ILE A 170 -22.49 -15.18 -14.33
C ILE A 170 -23.16 -15.20 -15.71
N GLY A 171 -23.28 -14.03 -16.33
CA GLY A 171 -23.71 -13.91 -17.72
C GLY A 171 -22.55 -14.23 -18.65
N LEU A 172 -22.77 -15.11 -19.62
CA LEU A 172 -21.83 -15.33 -20.72
C LEU A 172 -22.34 -14.58 -21.96
N ALA A 173 -21.51 -13.75 -22.55
CA ALA A 173 -21.79 -13.04 -23.78
C ALA A 173 -20.79 -13.46 -24.87
N ILE A 174 -21.25 -13.44 -26.12
CA ILE A 174 -20.48 -13.70 -27.35
C ILE A 174 -20.53 -12.48 -28.25
#